data_AF-A0A645EV49-F1
#
_entry.id   AF-A0A645EV49-F1
#
_cell.length_a   1.000
_cell.length_b   1.000
_cell.length_c   1.000
_cell.angle_alpha   90.00
_cell.angle_beta   90.00
_cell.angle_gamma   90.00
#
_symmetry.space_group_name_H-M   'P 1'
#
loop_
_entity.id
_entity.type
_entity.pdbx_description
1 polymer ?
#
loop_
_entity_poly.entity_id
_entity_poly.type
_entity_poly.pdbx_seq_one_letter_code
_entity_poly.pdbx_strand_id
1 'polypeptide(L)'
;MNPYNKVNWQDHLVDEISGEVIQQGTPLSRNTLDHMDEGIKSVTDETLSQEGRISQLEAEVRILKDATLNNMTNNVFLETFSSINSIKLSKGVYDSASRKIYI
;
A
#
# COMPACT_ATOMS: atom_id res chain seq x y z
N MET A 1 -6.07 4.19 -1.24
CA MET A 1 -6.51 3.90 -2.63
C MET A 1 -6.78 2.38 -2.78
N ASN A 2 -7.50 1.91 -3.81
CA ASN A 2 -7.66 0.45 -4.05
C ASN A 2 -6.62 -0.05 -5.07
N PRO A 3 -6.09 -1.29 -4.91
CA PRO A 3 -5.16 -1.87 -5.88
C PRO A 3 -5.79 -2.01 -7.27
N TYR A 4 -5.01 -1.75 -8.31
CA TYR A 4 -5.46 -1.89 -9.69
C TYR A 4 -5.34 -3.35 -10.16
N ASN A 5 -6.47 -3.91 -10.62
CA ASN A 5 -6.52 -5.24 -11.21
C ASN A 5 -6.46 -5.12 -12.74
N LYS A 6 -5.46 -5.79 -13.34
CA LYS A 6 -5.27 -5.83 -14.79
C LYS A 6 -6.47 -6.45 -15.50
N VAL A 7 -6.79 -5.89 -16.66
CA VAL A 7 -7.92 -6.32 -17.52
C VAL A 7 -7.52 -7.51 -18.41
N ASN A 8 -6.22 -7.74 -18.64
CA ASN A 8 -5.65 -8.82 -19.48
C ASN A 8 -6.28 -8.87 -20.88
N TRP A 9 -5.87 -7.95 -21.74
CA TRP A 9 -6.50 -7.77 -23.05
C TRP A 9 -6.25 -8.97 -23.97
N GLN A 10 -7.28 -9.35 -24.74
CA GLN A 10 -7.20 -10.41 -25.74
C GLN A 10 -7.42 -9.80 -27.13
N ASP A 11 -6.62 -10.26 -28.10
CA ASP A 11 -6.60 -9.70 -29.47
C ASP A 11 -7.67 -10.33 -30.37
N HIS A 12 -8.18 -11.50 -29.99
CA HIS A 12 -9.15 -12.27 -30.75
C HIS A 12 -10.01 -13.13 -29.82
N LEU A 13 -11.23 -13.42 -30.25
CA LEU A 13 -12.11 -14.37 -29.55
C LEU A 13 -11.92 -15.75 -30.16
N VAL A 14 -11.56 -16.72 -29.32
CA VAL A 14 -11.37 -18.13 -29.70
C VAL A 14 -12.52 -18.96 -29.13
N ASP A 15 -13.03 -19.91 -29.89
CA ASP A 15 -13.89 -20.97 -29.37
C ASP A 15 -13.07 -21.92 -28.48
N GLU A 16 -13.48 -22.10 -27.21
CA GLU A 16 -12.79 -22.95 -26.24
C GLU A 16 -12.78 -24.44 -26.62
N ILE A 17 -13.68 -24.88 -27.52
CA ILE A 17 -13.83 -26.29 -27.90
C ILE A 17 -13.10 -26.60 -29.21
N SER A 18 -13.18 -25.70 -30.20
CA SER A 18 -12.64 -25.93 -31.55
C SER A 18 -11.29 -25.25 -31.79
N GLY A 19 -10.88 -24.30 -30.95
CA GLY A 19 -9.66 -23.51 -31.14
C GLY A 19 -9.71 -22.58 -32.35
N GLU A 20 -10.85 -22.47 -33.03
CA GLU A 20 -11.03 -21.57 -34.17
C GLU A 20 -11.26 -20.13 -33.68
N VAL A 21 -10.66 -19.18 -34.40
CA VAL A 21 -10.84 -17.75 -34.14
C VAL A 21 -12.18 -17.31 -34.71
N ILE A 22 -13.15 -17.04 -33.83
CA ILE A 22 -14.51 -16.61 -34.19
C ILE A 22 -14.48 -15.15 -34.69
N GLN A 23 -13.58 -14.34 -34.14
CA GLN A 23 -13.46 -12.93 -34.50
C GLN A 23 -12.03 -12.43 -34.35
N GLN A 24 -11.50 -11.85 -35.43
CA GLN A 24 -10.27 -11.06 -35.41
C GLN A 24 -10.58 -9.69 -34.80
N GLY A 25 -9.79 -9.27 -33.80
CA GLY A 25 -9.94 -7.98 -33.14
C GLY A 25 -9.66 -6.78 -34.05
N THR A 26 -9.90 -5.59 -33.51
CA THR A 26 -9.54 -4.32 -34.16
C THR A 26 -8.02 -4.12 -34.08
N PRO A 27 -7.34 -3.46 -35.05
CA PRO A 27 -5.87 -3.37 -35.09
C PRO A 27 -5.19 -2.63 -33.92
N LEU A 28 -5.96 -2.19 -32.92
CA LEU A 28 -5.40 -1.69 -31.68
C LEU A 28 -4.85 -2.89 -30.92
N SER A 29 -3.58 -3.19 -31.22
CA SER A 29 -2.95 -4.45 -30.81
C SER A 29 -3.02 -4.66 -29.31
N ARG A 30 -3.30 -5.90 -28.90
CA ARG A 30 -3.16 -6.38 -27.51
C ARG A 30 -1.93 -5.81 -26.80
N ASN A 31 -0.78 -5.77 -27.48
CA ASN A 31 0.48 -5.27 -26.92
C ASN A 31 0.40 -3.81 -26.45
N THR A 32 -0.27 -2.93 -27.20
CA THR A 32 -0.39 -1.51 -26.82
C THR A 32 -1.31 -1.34 -25.60
N LEU A 33 -2.40 -2.09 -25.53
CA LEU A 33 -3.33 -2.06 -24.39
C LEU A 33 -2.69 -2.68 -23.14
N ASP A 34 -1.96 -3.78 -23.29
CA ASP A 34 -1.24 -4.43 -22.19
C ASP A 34 -0.14 -3.52 -21.61
N HIS A 35 0.58 -2.78 -22.44
CA HIS A 35 1.55 -1.78 -21.96
C HIS A 35 0.89 -0.64 -21.16
N MET A 36 -0.29 -0.19 -21.55
CA MET A 36 -1.04 0.81 -20.79
C MET A 36 -1.54 0.23 -19.46
N ASP A 37 -2.04 -1.00 -19.47
CA ASP A 37 -2.49 -1.74 -18.27
C ASP A 37 -1.34 -1.93 -17.26
N GLU A 38 -0.13 -2.21 -17.77
CA GLU A 38 1.10 -2.25 -17.00
C GLU A 38 1.47 -0.90 -16.39
N GLY A 39 1.41 0.17 -17.18
CA GLY A 39 1.68 1.53 -16.70
C GLY A 39 0.73 1.94 -15.58
N ILE A 40 -0.57 1.69 -15.75
CA ILE A 40 -1.60 2.01 -14.74
C ILE A 40 -1.36 1.22 -13.45
N LYS A 41 -1.07 -0.09 -13.57
CA LYS A 41 -0.74 -0.92 -12.42
C LYS A 41 0.48 -0.39 -11.68
N SER A 42 1.57 -0.13 -12.40
CA SER A 42 2.81 0.34 -11.81
C SER A 42 2.63 1.67 -11.07
N VAL A 43 1.91 2.62 -11.66
CA VAL A 43 1.64 3.92 -11.03
C VAL A 43 0.74 3.77 -9.81
N THR A 44 -0.27 2.90 -9.88
CA THR A 44 -1.18 2.66 -8.75
C THR A 44 -0.45 2.01 -7.57
N ASP A 45 0.38 0.99 -7.84
CA ASP A 45 1.16 0.30 -6.80
C ASP A 45 2.18 1.24 -6.14
N GLU A 46 2.85 2.08 -6.93
CA GLU A 46 3.77 3.11 -6.42
C GLU A 46 3.03 4.16 -5.58
N THR A 47 1.86 4.61 -6.03
CA THR A 47 1.03 5.59 -5.29
C THR A 47 0.57 5.03 -3.95
N LEU A 48 0.16 3.76 -3.89
CA LEU A 48 -0.20 3.07 -2.65
C LEU A 48 0.96 2.99 -1.67
N SER A 49 2.17 2.66 -2.17
CA SER A 49 3.39 2.64 -1.36
C SER A 49 3.71 4.03 -0.79
N GLN A 50 3.57 5.07 -1.61
CA GLN A 50 3.79 6.47 -1.20
C GLN A 50 2.74 6.94 -0.18
N GLU A 51 1.46 6.60 -0.36
CA GLU A 51 0.38 6.87 0.61
C GLU A 51 0.72 6.31 2.00
N GLY A 52 1.24 5.07 2.05
CA GLY A 52 1.70 4.45 3.30
C GLY A 52 2.89 5.18 3.94
N ARG A 53 3.90 5.54 3.14
CA ARG A 53 5.09 6.28 3.62
C ARG A 53 4.74 7.67 4.13
N ILE A 54 3.85 8.39 3.44
CA ILE A 54 3.38 9.72 3.86
C ILE A 54 2.62 9.61 5.18
N SER A 55 1.70 8.65 5.30
CA SER A 55 0.94 8.43 6.54
C SER A 55 1.85 8.15 7.74
N GLN A 56 2.92 7.37 7.53
CA GLN A 56 3.93 7.12 8.56
C GLN A 56 4.70 8.39 8.93
N LEU A 57 5.14 9.17 7.94
CA LEU A 57 5.86 10.43 8.15
C LEU A 57 4.99 11.46 8.87
N GLU A 58 3.71 11.56 8.54
CA GLU A 58 2.75 12.44 9.21
C GLU A 58 2.60 12.08 10.70
N ALA A 59 2.52 10.79 11.02
CA ALA A 59 2.46 10.31 12.40
C ALA A 59 3.75 10.65 13.17
N GLU A 60 4.91 10.44 12.55
CA GLU A 60 6.21 10.78 13.12
C GLU A 60 6.34 12.29 13.39
N VAL A 61 6.03 13.13 12.40
CA VAL A 61 6.06 14.59 12.55
C VAL A 61 5.12 15.05 13.67
N ARG A 62 3.93 14.45 13.77
CA ARG A 62 2.98 14.76 14.85
C ARG A 62 3.57 14.45 16.23
N ILE A 63 4.19 13.28 16.40
CA ILE A 63 4.81 12.89 17.67
C ILE A 63 5.97 13.82 18.02
N LEU A 64 6.83 14.13 17.05
CA LEU A 64 7.96 15.06 17.25
C LEU A 64 7.47 16.48 17.61
N LYS A 65 6.40 16.95 16.96
CA LYS A 65 5.76 18.22 17.27
C LYS A 65 5.22 18.24 18.70
N ASP A 66 4.48 17.20 19.09
CA ASP A 66 3.94 17.10 20.45
C ASP A 66 5.07 17.01 21.48
N ALA A 67 6.13 16.24 21.21
CA ALA A 67 7.30 16.17 22.08
C ALA A 67 8.02 17.52 22.23
N THR A 68 8.17 18.26 21.14
CA THR A 68 8.78 19.60 21.14
C THR A 68 7.95 20.59 21.97
N LEU A 69 6.63 20.59 21.79
CA LEU A 69 5.73 21.47 22.55
C LEU A 69 5.71 21.17 24.05
N ASN A 70 5.94 19.91 24.42
CA ASN A 70 5.97 19.47 25.82
C ASN A 70 7.38 19.46 26.45
N ASN A 71 8.39 20.07 25.80
CA ASN A 71 9.80 20.06 26.23
C ASN A 71 10.39 18.63 26.44
N MET A 72 9.84 17.63 25.76
CA MET A 72 10.36 16.25 25.72
C MET A 72 11.34 16.07 24.56
N THR A 73 12.30 16.99 24.40
CA THR A 73 13.24 16.99 23.27
C THR A 73 14.32 15.90 23.38
N ASN A 74 14.54 15.34 24.57
CA ASN A 74 15.47 14.24 24.81
C ASN A 74 14.70 12.93 25.09
N ASN A 75 15.12 11.83 24.45
CA ASN A 75 14.61 10.44 24.63
C ASN A 75 13.28 10.08 23.92
N VAL A 76 13.00 10.65 22.75
CA VAL A 76 11.91 10.19 21.88
C VAL A 76 12.47 9.18 20.87
N PHE A 77 12.04 7.92 20.97
CA PHE A 77 12.39 6.87 20.03
C PHE A 77 11.13 6.44 19.26
N LEU A 78 11.25 6.35 17.95
CA LEU A 78 10.17 5.95 17.04
C LEU A 78 10.60 4.65 16.36
N GLU A 79 9.80 3.61 16.54
CA GLU A 79 10.01 2.33 15.88
C GLU A 79 8.67 1.85 15.31
N THR A 80 8.65 1.54 14.02
CA THR A 80 7.46 1.06 13.33
C THR A 80 7.48 -0.46 13.30
N PHE A 81 6.45 -1.06 13.90
CA PHE A 81 6.27 -2.52 13.93
C PHE A 81 5.14 -2.95 13.00
N SER A 82 5.26 -4.14 12.41
CA SER A 82 4.23 -4.69 11.51
C SER A 82 2.93 -5.05 12.24
N SER A 83 3.00 -5.35 13.54
CA SER A 83 1.82 -5.58 14.39
C SER A 83 2.15 -5.41 15.87
N ILE A 84 1.14 -5.11 16.68
CA ILE A 84 1.30 -4.96 18.14
C ILE A 84 1.75 -6.26 18.83
N ASN A 85 1.47 -7.41 18.22
CA ASN A 85 1.88 -8.73 18.70
C ASN A 85 3.39 -8.97 18.58
N SER A 86 4.11 -8.15 17.81
CA SER A 86 5.58 -8.24 17.71
C SER A 86 6.30 -7.61 18.91
N ILE A 87 5.56 -6.98 19.83
CA ILE A 87 6.12 -6.27 20.98
C ILE A 87 5.86 -7.08 22.25
N LYS A 88 6.93 -7.52 22.93
CA LYS A 88 6.84 -8.13 24.27
C LYS A 88 7.14 -7.07 25.33
N LEU A 89 6.12 -6.61 26.04
CA LEU A 89 6.29 -5.66 27.14
C LEU A 89 6.95 -6.35 28.35
N SER A 90 8.16 -5.92 28.71
CA SER A 90 8.91 -6.51 29.85
C SER A 90 8.43 -5.98 31.21
N LYS A 91 8.02 -4.71 31.28
CA LYS A 91 7.46 -4.04 32.48
C LYS A 91 6.45 -2.96 32.08
N GLY A 92 5.42 -2.76 32.90
CA GLY A 92 4.36 -1.76 32.71
C GLY A 92 2.99 -2.35 32.37
N VAL A 93 1.97 -1.49 32.31
CA VAL A 93 0.60 -1.84 31.90
C VAL A 93 0.29 -1.13 30.58
N TYR A 94 -0.12 -1.91 29.58
CA TYR A 94 -0.59 -1.37 28.30
C TYR A 94 -2.09 -1.05 28.38
N ASP A 95 -2.44 0.21 28.15
CA ASP A 95 -3.83 0.63 27.97
C ASP A 95 -4.18 0.63 26.49
N SER A 96 -5.07 -0.29 26.10
CA SER A 96 -5.52 -0.46 24.72
C SER A 96 -6.40 0.70 24.21
N ALA A 97 -7.08 1.44 25.10
CA ALA A 97 -7.98 2.52 24.70
C ALA A 97 -7.19 3.78 24.32
N SER A 98 -6.21 4.16 25.15
CA SER A 98 -5.36 5.33 24.90
C SER A 98 -4.13 5.02 24.05
N ARG A 99 -3.82 3.72 23.81
CA ARG A 99 -2.61 3.24 23.12
C ARG A 99 -1.33 3.76 23.80
N LYS A 100 -1.32 3.76 25.14
CA LYS A 100 -0.19 4.21 25.98
C LYS A 100 0.29 3.09 26.89
N ILE A 101 1.57 3.16 27.26
CA ILE A 101 2.19 2.29 28.27
C ILE A 101 2.48 3.14 29.50
N TYR A 102 2.09 2.64 30.66
CA TYR A 102 2.39 3.23 31.96
C TYR A 102 3.35 2.34 32.74
N ILE A 103 4.21 2.95 33.55
CA ILE A 103 5.11 2.27 34.51
C ILE A 103 4.46 2.25 35.88
#